data_AF-A0AAV2EQI6-F1
#
_entry.id   AF-A0AAV2EQI6-F1
#
_cell.length_a   1.000
_cell.length_b   1.000
_cell.length_c   1.000
_cell.angle_alpha   90.00
_cell.angle_beta   90.00
_cell.angle_gamma   90.00
#
_symmetry.space_group_name_H-M   'P 1'
#
loop_
_entity.id
_entity.type
_entity.pdbx_description
1 polymer ?
#
loop_
_entity_poly.entity_id
_entity_poly.type
_entity_poly.pdbx_seq_one_letter_code
_entity_poly.pdbx_strand_id
1 'polypeptide(L)'
;MSHRGGSSSRSENSIGVVCCYHNVPAVTNRAGTESNSGRRFYGCKFWMVPKKNCNFFRWVDGAVDEGDASNSGIDSTILNLQENLRLAEAKAERRKKERKIVVQELRKVNNDVRVIRHMFAVVILLNVVLLAVVLANRSSMI
;
A
#
# COMPACT_ATOMS: atom_id res chain seq x y z
N MET A 1 -5.87 54.31 -50.10
CA MET A 1 -5.94 52.94 -49.54
C MET A 1 -5.23 52.95 -48.21
N SER A 2 -5.96 52.64 -47.15
CA SER A 2 -5.63 52.89 -45.75
C SER A 2 -5.04 51.66 -45.06
N HIS A 3 -3.89 51.80 -44.41
CA HIS A 3 -3.46 50.91 -43.33
C HIS A 3 -3.37 51.71 -42.03
N ARG A 4 -4.40 51.59 -41.18
CA ARG A 4 -4.34 52.00 -39.78
C ARG A 4 -3.84 50.79 -38.98
N GLY A 5 -2.75 50.99 -38.26
CA GLY A 5 -2.31 50.09 -37.19
C GLY A 5 -3.35 50.07 -36.08
N GLY A 6 -3.72 48.86 -35.66
CA GLY A 6 -4.52 48.61 -34.47
C GLY A 6 -3.70 47.73 -33.53
N SER A 7 -3.18 48.35 -32.48
CA SER A 7 -2.70 47.64 -31.30
C SER A 7 -3.87 46.86 -30.70
N SER A 8 -3.69 45.55 -30.48
CA SER A 8 -4.56 44.81 -29.57
C SER A 8 -3.73 44.25 -28.43
N SER A 9 -3.93 44.91 -27.30
CA SER A 9 -3.62 44.49 -25.93
C SER A 9 -3.84 42.99 -25.73
N ARG A 10 -2.76 42.23 -25.54
CA ARG A 10 -2.84 40.85 -25.01
C ARG A 10 -2.95 40.91 -23.49
N SER A 11 -4.10 41.36 -23.01
CA SER A 11 -4.61 40.93 -21.72
C SER A 11 -5.53 39.74 -21.98
N GLU A 12 -5.21 38.58 -21.44
CA GLU A 12 -6.21 37.68 -20.87
C GLU A 12 -5.53 36.45 -20.28
N ASN A 13 -5.32 36.54 -18.97
CA ASN A 13 -5.21 35.41 -18.08
C ASN A 13 -6.61 34.77 -17.95
N SER A 14 -7.04 34.05 -18.97
CA SER A 14 -8.24 33.21 -18.94
C SER A 14 -7.83 31.78 -19.22
N ILE A 15 -8.26 30.85 -18.36
CA ILE A 15 -8.15 29.40 -18.58
C ILE A 15 -9.11 29.05 -19.73
N GLY A 16 -8.76 29.48 -20.94
CA GLY A 16 -9.54 29.28 -22.15
C GLY A 16 -9.33 27.85 -22.63
N VAL A 17 -10.43 27.10 -22.77
CA VAL A 17 -10.39 25.78 -23.43
C VAL A 17 -9.92 25.99 -24.87
N VAL A 18 -8.75 25.44 -25.20
CA VAL A 18 -8.21 25.49 -26.56
C VAL A 18 -9.01 24.52 -27.44
N CYS A 19 -9.75 25.05 -28.41
CA CYS A 19 -10.49 24.25 -29.38
C CYS A 19 -9.71 24.09 -30.70
N CYS A 20 -9.91 22.95 -31.37
CA CYS A 20 -9.43 22.76 -32.75
C CYS A 20 -10.37 23.42 -33.77
N TYR A 21 -10.05 23.34 -35.07
CA TYR A 21 -10.86 23.97 -36.13
C TYR A 21 -12.27 23.39 -36.32
N HIS A 22 -12.62 22.29 -35.63
CA HIS A 22 -14.00 21.79 -35.53
C HIS A 22 -14.79 22.43 -34.38
N ASN A 23 -14.21 23.39 -33.66
CA ASN A 23 -14.76 23.98 -32.43
C ASN A 23 -14.98 22.96 -31.29
N VAL A 24 -14.28 21.83 -31.31
CA VAL A 24 -14.25 20.87 -30.19
C VAL A 24 -12.93 21.00 -29.41
N PRO A 25 -12.92 20.68 -28.10
CA PRO A 25 -11.71 20.73 -27.29
C PRO A 25 -10.55 19.96 -27.92
N ALA A 26 -9.40 20.63 -28.04
CA ALA A 26 -8.17 20.02 -28.53
C ALA A 26 -7.58 19.09 -27.46
N VAL A 27 -6.91 18.02 -27.89
CA VAL A 27 -6.23 17.06 -27.00
C VAL A 27 -4.77 17.46 -26.81
N THR A 28 -4.21 17.20 -25.64
CA THR A 28 -2.78 17.45 -25.37
C THR A 28 -1.97 16.21 -25.71
N ASN A 29 -0.96 16.36 -26.55
CA ASN A 29 -0.03 15.31 -26.99
C ASN A 29 1.42 15.72 -26.66
N ARG A 30 2.36 14.78 -26.78
CA ARG A 30 3.81 15.03 -26.68
C ARG A 30 4.48 14.79 -28.02
N ALA A 31 5.39 15.67 -28.40
CA ALA A 31 6.16 15.53 -29.61
C ALA A 31 7.26 14.47 -29.40
N GLY A 32 7.45 13.62 -30.42
CA GLY A 32 8.43 12.54 -30.42
C GLY A 32 9.54 12.73 -31.45
N THR A 33 9.64 13.90 -32.09
CA THR A 33 10.74 14.16 -33.02
C THR A 33 11.97 14.59 -32.22
N GLU A 34 13.16 14.23 -32.71
CA GLU A 34 14.43 14.45 -32.00
C GLU A 34 14.60 15.91 -31.53
N SER A 35 14.20 16.87 -32.37
CA SER A 35 14.35 18.30 -32.10
C SER A 35 13.37 18.89 -31.07
N ASN A 36 12.32 18.15 -30.70
CA ASN A 36 11.27 18.63 -29.78
C ASN A 36 10.74 17.53 -28.85
N SER A 37 11.56 16.51 -28.59
CA SER A 37 11.19 15.35 -27.79
C SER A 37 10.65 15.77 -26.42
N GLY A 38 9.48 15.22 -26.06
CA GLY A 38 8.82 15.49 -24.78
C GLY A 38 8.01 16.79 -24.72
N ARG A 39 8.21 17.74 -25.64
CA ARG A 39 7.46 19.02 -25.66
C ARG A 39 5.98 18.77 -25.93
N ARG A 40 5.10 19.40 -25.13
CA ARG A 40 3.64 19.22 -25.23
C ARG A 40 3.02 20.16 -26.26
N PHE A 41 2.00 19.67 -26.98
CA PHE A 41 1.22 20.45 -27.94
C PHE A 41 -0.27 20.08 -27.89
N TYR A 42 -1.14 21.03 -28.24
CA TYR A 42 -2.55 20.80 -28.52
C TYR A 42 -2.75 20.34 -29.96
N GLY A 43 -3.54 19.27 -30.16
CA GLY A 43 -3.86 18.69 -31.46
C GLY A 43 -5.34 18.38 -31.64
N CYS A 44 -5.76 18.15 -32.89
CA CYS A 44 -7.13 17.70 -33.20
C CYS A 44 -7.45 16.35 -32.53
N LYS A 45 -8.64 16.21 -31.93
CA LYS A 45 -9.10 14.93 -31.35
C LYS A 45 -9.15 13.79 -32.38
N PHE A 46 -9.38 14.11 -33.66
CA PHE A 46 -9.46 13.15 -34.76
C PHE A 46 -8.13 12.97 -35.51
N TRP A 47 -6.98 13.29 -34.90
CA TRP A 47 -5.68 13.26 -35.57
C TRP A 47 -5.31 11.90 -36.21
N MET A 48 -5.79 10.79 -35.65
CA MET A 48 -5.56 9.44 -36.19
C MET A 48 -6.45 9.09 -37.40
N VAL A 49 -7.44 9.91 -37.74
CA VAL A 49 -8.40 9.64 -38.83
C VAL A 49 -8.17 10.69 -39.92
N PRO A 50 -7.41 10.40 -40.99
CA PRO A 50 -6.98 11.40 -41.97
C PRO A 50 -8.13 12.22 -42.58
N LYS A 51 -9.25 11.57 -42.90
CA LYS A 51 -10.45 12.23 -43.46
C LYS A 51 -11.18 13.17 -42.49
N LYS A 52 -10.93 13.05 -41.18
CA LYS A 52 -11.56 13.85 -40.12
C LYS A 52 -10.57 14.76 -39.39
N ASN A 53 -9.29 14.71 -39.75
CA ASN A 53 -8.26 15.50 -39.09
C ASN A 53 -8.24 16.92 -39.68
N CYS A 54 -8.46 17.95 -38.86
CA CYS A 54 -8.34 19.34 -39.29
C CYS A 54 -6.90 19.87 -39.23
N ASN A 55 -5.93 19.05 -38.81
CA ASN A 55 -4.51 19.41 -38.67
C ASN A 55 -4.26 20.59 -37.72
N PHE A 56 -5.17 20.84 -36.78
CA PHE A 56 -4.95 21.81 -35.72
C PHE A 56 -3.71 21.43 -34.90
N PHE A 57 -2.84 22.41 -34.68
CA PHE A 57 -1.60 22.28 -33.91
C PHE A 57 -1.29 23.59 -33.20
N ARG A 58 -0.96 23.52 -31.90
CA ARG A 58 -0.47 24.66 -31.11
C ARG A 58 0.44 24.17 -29.99
N TRP A 59 1.61 24.78 -29.80
CA TRP A 59 2.45 24.46 -28.65
C TRP A 59 1.78 24.87 -27.34
N VAL A 60 1.99 24.08 -26.28
CA VAL A 60 1.65 24.49 -24.92
C VAL A 60 2.78 25.40 -24.46
N ASP A 61 2.73 26.68 -24.84
CA ASP A 61 3.71 27.68 -24.41
C ASP A 61 3.17 28.40 -23.17
N GLY A 62 3.77 28.11 -22.03
CA GLY A 62 3.43 28.62 -20.71
C GLY A 62 4.18 27.79 -19.67
N ALA A 63 4.60 28.42 -18.58
CA ALA A 63 5.25 27.73 -17.47
C ALA A 63 4.30 26.67 -16.90
N VAL A 64 4.32 25.48 -17.47
CA VAL A 64 3.91 24.30 -16.74
C VAL A 64 5.13 24.01 -15.88
N ASP A 65 5.12 24.54 -14.66
CA ASP A 65 6.01 24.05 -13.61
C ASP A 65 5.99 22.53 -13.70
N GLU A 66 7.12 21.96 -14.10
CA GLU A 66 7.29 20.52 -14.24
C GLU A 66 7.25 19.79 -12.88
N GLY A 67 6.81 20.45 -11.80
CA GLY A 67 6.83 19.95 -10.42
C GLY A 67 5.48 19.72 -9.73
N ASP A 68 4.42 20.49 -9.98
CA ASP A 68 3.40 20.66 -8.91
C ASP A 68 2.22 19.68 -8.92
N ALA A 69 1.82 19.15 -10.08
CA ALA A 69 0.71 18.18 -10.13
C ALA A 69 1.15 16.73 -9.85
N SER A 70 2.45 16.44 -9.96
CA SER A 70 3.01 15.09 -9.76
C SER A 70 3.60 14.90 -8.35
N ASN A 71 4.14 15.94 -7.72
CA ASN A 71 4.69 15.84 -6.36
C ASN A 71 3.62 15.73 -5.27
N SER A 72 2.49 16.43 -5.40
CA SER A 72 1.44 16.41 -4.35
C SER A 72 0.81 15.02 -4.12
N GLY A 73 0.68 14.22 -5.17
CA GLY A 73 0.22 12.82 -5.07
C GLY A 73 1.28 11.88 -4.50
N ILE A 74 2.56 12.15 -4.77
CA ILE A 74 3.68 11.35 -4.28
C ILE A 74 3.90 11.61 -2.78
N ASP A 75 3.88 12.87 -2.35
CA ASP A 75 4.07 13.24 -0.93
C ASP A 75 2.97 12.67 -0.04
N SER A 76 1.71 12.76 -0.47
CA SER A 76 0.59 12.16 0.27
C SER A 76 0.67 10.63 0.32
N THR A 77 1.17 9.99 -0.74
CA THR A 77 1.41 8.53 -0.76
C THR A 77 2.53 8.14 0.20
N ILE A 78 3.65 8.89 0.21
CA ILE A 78 4.78 8.64 1.11
C ILE A 78 4.35 8.75 2.57
N LEU A 79 3.60 9.79 2.93
CA LEU A 79 3.09 9.98 4.30
C LEU A 79 2.15 8.84 4.71
N ASN A 80 1.23 8.43 3.83
CA ASN A 80 0.35 7.29 4.09
C ASN A 80 1.12 5.98 4.26
N LEU A 81 2.16 5.74 3.47
CA LEU A 81 3.01 4.55 3.63
C LEU A 81 3.77 4.55 4.95
N GLN A 82 4.32 5.71 5.35
CA GLN A 82 5.02 5.86 6.63
C GLN A 82 4.09 5.58 7.82
N GLU A 83 2.86 6.10 7.79
CA GLU A 83 1.89 5.83 8.84
C GLU A 83 1.46 4.35 8.86
N ASN A 84 1.22 3.75 7.69
CA ASN A 84 0.88 2.33 7.58
C ASN A 84 2.01 1.43 8.11
N LEU A 85 3.27 1.78 7.84
CA LEU A 85 4.44 1.06 8.36
C LEU A 85 4.48 1.15 9.90
N ARG A 86 4.34 2.36 10.45
CA ARG A 86 4.29 2.59 11.90
C ARG A 86 3.16 1.78 12.57
N LEU A 87 1.97 1.76 11.97
CA LEU A 87 0.83 0.98 12.47
C LEU A 87 1.09 -0.53 12.38
N ALA A 88 1.74 -1.00 11.31
CA ALA A 88 2.11 -2.40 11.14
C ALA A 88 3.13 -2.84 12.19
N GLU A 89 4.16 -2.04 12.46
CA GLU A 89 5.17 -2.28 13.50
C GLU A 89 4.52 -2.33 14.89
N ALA A 90 3.65 -1.37 15.21
CA ALA A 90 2.94 -1.36 16.49
C ALA A 90 2.05 -2.61 16.66
N LYS A 91 1.36 -3.05 15.61
CA LYS A 91 0.58 -4.30 15.62
C LYS A 91 1.48 -5.53 15.79
N ALA A 92 2.63 -5.57 15.13
CA ALA A 92 3.59 -6.67 15.25
C ALA A 92 4.12 -6.79 16.69
N GLU A 93 4.48 -5.68 17.32
CA GLU A 93 4.94 -5.67 18.71
C GLU A 93 3.85 -6.07 19.70
N ARG A 94 2.59 -5.66 19.49
CA ARG A 94 1.44 -6.15 20.28
C ARG A 94 1.30 -7.67 20.17
N ARG A 95 1.29 -8.21 18.94
CA ARG A 95 1.23 -9.66 18.69
C ARG A 95 2.40 -10.42 19.33
N LYS A 96 3.59 -9.82 19.35
CA LYS A 96 4.78 -10.40 19.99
C LYS A 96 4.62 -10.46 21.51
N LYS A 97 4.04 -9.42 22.13
CA LYS A 97 3.72 -9.42 23.57
C LYS A 97 2.65 -10.46 23.91
N GLU A 98 1.56 -10.50 23.14
CA GLU A 98 0.49 -11.51 23.30
C GLU A 98 1.04 -12.93 23.16
N ARG A 99 1.86 -13.18 22.14
CA ARG A 99 2.53 -14.47 21.94
C ARG A 99 3.41 -14.85 23.13
N LYS A 100 4.15 -13.90 23.73
CA LYS A 100 4.97 -14.16 24.92
C LYS A 100 4.11 -14.58 26.11
N ILE A 101 2.95 -13.96 26.30
CA ILE A 101 2.00 -14.31 27.37
C ILE A 101 1.48 -15.73 27.15
N VAL A 102 0.96 -16.03 25.96
CA VAL A 102 0.43 -17.37 25.62
C VAL A 102 1.51 -18.44 25.77
N VAL A 103 2.74 -18.18 25.30
CA VAL A 103 3.87 -19.11 25.47
C VAL A 103 4.20 -19.33 26.95
N GLN A 104 4.13 -18.30 27.78
CA GLN A 104 4.36 -18.43 29.22
C GLN A 104 3.24 -19.23 29.89
N GLU A 105 1.98 -19.05 29.51
CA GLU A 105 0.85 -19.84 29.99
C GLU A 105 0.98 -21.31 29.58
N LEU A 106 1.33 -21.58 28.32
CA LEU A 106 1.60 -22.93 27.84
C LEU A 106 2.72 -23.62 28.64
N ARG A 107 3.78 -22.88 28.99
CA ARG A 107 4.86 -23.42 29.84
C ARG A 107 4.37 -23.80 31.24
N LYS A 108 3.47 -22.99 31.83
CA LYS A 108 2.86 -23.30 33.14
C LYS A 108 1.98 -24.55 33.04
N VAL A 109 1.06 -24.58 32.08
CA VAL A 109 0.18 -25.75 31.85
C VAL A 109 1.00 -27.01 31.59
N ASN A 110 2.06 -26.94 30.80
CA ASN A 110 2.94 -28.08 30.55
C ASN A 110 3.63 -28.58 31.84
N ASN A 111 4.07 -27.66 32.70
CA ASN A 111 4.63 -28.03 34.00
C ASN A 111 3.58 -28.66 34.92
N ASP A 112 2.36 -28.12 34.95
CA ASP A 112 1.26 -28.67 35.76
C ASP A 112 0.89 -30.08 35.31
N VAL A 113 0.75 -30.30 34.00
CA VAL A 113 0.53 -31.63 33.41
C VAL A 113 1.66 -32.58 33.79
N ARG A 114 2.92 -32.13 33.74
CA ARG A 114 4.08 -32.94 34.13
C ARG A 114 4.01 -33.32 35.62
N VAL A 115 3.66 -32.39 36.50
CA VAL A 115 3.51 -32.63 37.94
C VAL A 115 2.39 -33.63 38.19
N ILE A 116 1.22 -33.41 37.61
CA ILE A 116 0.05 -34.29 37.72
C ILE A 116 0.41 -35.72 37.29
N ARG A 117 1.09 -35.88 36.14
CA ARG A 117 1.56 -37.17 35.65
C ARG A 117 2.48 -37.87 36.67
N HIS A 118 3.42 -37.14 37.27
CA HIS A 118 4.30 -37.70 38.29
C HIS A 118 3.54 -38.07 39.57
N MET A 119 2.60 -37.24 40.01
CA MET A 119 1.76 -37.55 41.16
C MET A 119 0.98 -38.84 40.96
N PHE A 120 0.33 -39.01 39.81
CA PHE A 120 -0.38 -40.25 39.49
C PHE A 120 0.56 -41.47 39.48
N ALA A 121 1.76 -41.35 38.90
CA ALA A 121 2.74 -42.44 38.90
C ALA A 121 3.17 -42.85 40.32
N VAL A 122 3.40 -41.87 41.21
CA VAL A 122 3.75 -42.14 42.62
C VAL A 122 2.60 -42.82 43.34
N VAL A 123 1.36 -42.33 43.18
CA VAL A 123 0.19 -42.95 43.81
C VAL A 123 0.02 -44.40 43.35
N ILE A 124 0.14 -44.67 42.05
CA ILE A 124 0.07 -46.03 41.51
C ILE A 124 1.18 -46.90 42.12
N LEU A 125 2.41 -46.40 42.18
CA LEU A 125 3.55 -47.15 42.74
C LEU A 125 3.34 -47.47 44.22
N LEU A 126 2.88 -46.51 45.03
CA LEU A 126 2.57 -46.72 46.45
C LEU A 126 1.47 -47.78 46.63
N ASN A 127 0.42 -47.76 45.80
CA ASN A 127 -0.63 -48.77 45.84
C ASN A 127 -0.12 -50.17 45.46
N VAL A 128 0.75 -50.27 44.45
CA VAL A 128 1.38 -51.54 44.06
C VAL A 128 2.26 -52.10 45.19
N VAL A 129 3.06 -51.24 45.85
CA VAL A 129 3.89 -51.65 46.99
C VAL A 129 3.01 -52.11 48.16
N LEU A 130 1.94 -51.38 48.48
CA LEU A 130 1.01 -51.75 49.53
C LEU A 130 0.38 -53.13 49.27
N LEU A 131 -0.08 -53.38 48.04
CA LEU A 131 -0.62 -54.68 47.63
C LEU A 131 0.43 -55.79 47.78
N ALA A 132 1.67 -55.56 47.35
CA ALA A 132 2.75 -56.53 47.47
C ALA A 132 3.05 -56.90 48.93
N VAL A 133 3.09 -55.90 49.83
CA VAL A 133 3.30 -56.12 51.27
C VAL A 133 2.15 -56.93 51.89
N VAL A 134 0.90 -56.59 51.56
CA VAL A 134 -0.28 -57.32 52.04
C VAL A 134 -0.26 -58.78 51.58
N LEU A 135 0.07 -59.02 50.31
CA LEU A 135 0.17 -60.38 49.75
C LEU A 135 1.29 -61.18 50.41
N ALA A 136 2.49 -60.59 50.56
CA ALA A 136 3.63 -61.25 51.20
C ALA A 136 3.32 -61.63 52.66
N ASN A 137 2.71 -60.72 53.43
CA ASN A 137 2.36 -60.98 54.82
C ASN A 137 1.29 -62.07 54.98
N ARG A 138 0.33 -62.14 54.04
CA ARG A 138 -0.68 -63.21 54.03
C ARG A 138 -0.06 -64.57 53.71
N SER A 139 0.89 -64.64 52.79
CA SER A 139 1.61 -65.87 52.46
C SER A 139 2.48 -66.39 53.61
N SER A 140 2.91 -65.54 54.54
CA SER A 140 3.68 -65.95 55.73
C SER A 140 2.83 -66.48 56.88
N MET A 141 1.49 -66.32 56.86
CA MET A 141 0.59 -66.81 57.91
C MET A 141 -0.11 -68.14 57.58
N ILE A 142 0.09 -68.68 56.37
CA ILE A 142 -0.49 -69.96 55.89
C ILE A 142 0.64 -70.99 55.82
#